data_AF-A0A0D6L4B5-F1
#
_entry.id   AF-A0A0D6L4B5-F1
#
_cell.length_a   1.000
_cell.length_b   1.000
_cell.length_c   1.000
_cell.angle_alpha   90.00
_cell.angle_beta   90.00
_cell.angle_gamma   90.00
#
_symmetry.space_group_name_H-M   'P 1'
#
loop_
_entity.id
_entity.type
_entity.pdbx_description
1 polymer ?
#
loop_
_entity_poly.entity_id
_entity_poly.type
_entity_poly.pdbx_seq_one_letter_code
_entity_poly.pdbx_strand_id
1 'polypeptide(L)'
;MSSIAETATGASHNMRTASVFAVLLLCIVYASATEKKVDKLQIGIKKRVESCEMKSRKGDVLHMHYTGTLLDGTEFDSSRTRNQEFTFTLGMGQ
;
A
#
# COMPACT_ATOMS: atom_id res chain seq x y z
N MET A 1 17.35 27.68 -60.45
CA MET A 1 16.50 28.15 -59.33
C MET A 1 15.80 26.94 -58.75
N SER A 2 16.32 26.40 -57.65
CA SER A 2 15.92 25.14 -57.03
C SER A 2 15.97 25.31 -55.51
N SER A 3 14.83 25.56 -54.84
CA SER A 3 14.77 25.59 -53.37
C SER A 3 13.33 25.78 -52.82
N ILE A 4 12.41 24.81 -52.96
CA ILE A 4 11.14 24.84 -52.17
C ILE A 4 10.54 23.44 -51.87
N ALA A 5 11.34 22.40 -51.60
CA ALA A 5 10.80 21.04 -51.41
C ALA A 5 11.35 20.26 -50.21
N GLU A 6 11.71 20.92 -49.10
CA GLU A 6 12.35 20.24 -47.95
C GLU A 6 11.65 20.41 -46.59
N THR A 7 10.48 21.07 -46.53
CA THR A 7 9.84 21.45 -45.25
C THR A 7 8.66 20.59 -44.79
N ALA A 8 8.15 19.64 -45.60
CA ALA A 8 6.95 18.87 -45.24
C ALA A 8 7.22 17.58 -44.43
N THR A 9 8.40 16.97 -44.55
CA THR A 9 8.72 15.66 -43.93
C THR A 9 9.14 15.79 -42.46
N GLY A 10 9.72 16.93 -42.06
CA GLY A 10 10.16 17.17 -40.67
C GLY A 10 9.03 17.33 -39.66
N ALA A 11 7.85 17.82 -40.08
CA ALA A 11 6.71 18.06 -39.19
C ALA A 11 6.03 16.75 -38.70
N SER A 12 5.96 15.72 -39.55
CA SER A 12 5.35 14.42 -39.24
C SER A 12 6.19 13.58 -38.27
N HIS A 13 7.52 13.61 -38.43
CA HIS A 13 8.45 12.97 -37.48
C HIS A 13 8.42 13.66 -36.12
N ASN A 14 8.38 14.99 -36.06
CA ASN A 14 8.29 15.76 -34.83
C ASN A 14 6.96 15.55 -34.07
N MET A 15 5.84 15.39 -34.77
CA MET A 15 4.54 15.10 -34.16
C MET A 15 4.48 13.68 -33.56
N ARG A 16 5.11 12.71 -34.22
CA ARG A 16 5.20 11.31 -33.76
C ARG A 16 6.14 11.16 -32.58
N THR A 17 7.32 11.79 -32.62
CA THR A 17 8.24 11.80 -31.49
C THR A 17 7.65 12.54 -30.29
N ALA A 18 7.01 13.69 -30.48
CA ALA A 18 6.31 14.42 -29.42
C ALA A 18 5.21 13.58 -28.76
N SER A 19 4.44 12.81 -29.56
CA SER A 19 3.39 11.93 -29.04
C SER A 19 3.95 10.78 -28.21
N VAL A 20 5.06 10.17 -28.61
CA VAL A 20 5.74 9.12 -27.84
C VAL A 20 6.30 9.66 -26.53
N PHE A 21 6.92 10.84 -26.54
CA PHE A 21 7.39 11.49 -25.31
C PHE A 21 6.22 11.87 -24.38
N ALA A 22 5.09 12.34 -24.92
CA ALA A 22 3.91 12.65 -24.13
C ALA A 22 3.30 11.40 -23.47
N VAL A 23 3.23 10.27 -24.18
CA VAL A 23 2.79 8.98 -23.63
C VAL A 23 3.76 8.48 -22.57
N LEU A 24 5.07 8.59 -22.80
CA LEU A 24 6.09 8.19 -21.82
C LEU A 24 6.02 9.03 -20.55
N LEU A 25 5.87 10.36 -20.67
CA LEU A 25 5.68 11.27 -19.54
C LEU A 25 4.40 10.95 -18.77
N LEU A 26 3.31 10.65 -19.48
CA LEU A 26 2.06 10.22 -18.87
C LEU A 26 2.23 8.91 -18.09
N CYS A 27 2.94 7.92 -18.66
CA CYS A 27 3.26 6.66 -17.98
C CYS A 27 4.13 6.86 -16.73
N ILE A 28 5.12 7.76 -16.78
CA ILE A 28 5.98 8.07 -15.63
C ILE A 28 5.14 8.71 -14.50
N VAL A 29 4.21 9.62 -14.85
CA VAL A 29 3.29 10.22 -13.87
C VAL A 29 2.40 9.16 -13.23
N TYR A 30 1.82 8.25 -14.03
CA TYR A 30 1.02 7.14 -13.48
C TYR A 30 1.84 6.18 -12.60
N ALA A 31 3.09 5.89 -12.95
CA ALA A 31 3.96 5.02 -12.15
C ALA A 31 4.32 5.62 -10.78
N SER A 32 4.41 6.95 -10.69
CA SER A 32 4.68 7.65 -9.43
C SER A 32 3.48 7.73 -8.48
N ALA A 33 2.27 7.48 -8.99
CA ALA A 33 1.04 7.55 -8.21
C ALA A 33 0.70 6.16 -7.65
N THR A 34 1.11 5.87 -6.41
CA THR A 34 0.31 5.17 -5.37
C THR A 34 1.17 4.72 -4.19
N GLU A 35 1.79 5.65 -3.48
CA GLU A 35 2.25 5.33 -2.12
C GLU A 35 1.08 5.46 -1.14
N LYS A 36 0.59 4.31 -0.63
CA LYS A 36 -0.37 4.30 0.48
C LYS A 36 0.36 4.63 1.79
N LYS A 37 0.48 5.92 2.08
CA LYS A 37 1.10 6.40 3.32
C LYS A 37 0.09 6.31 4.48
N VAL A 38 0.35 5.41 5.43
CA VAL A 38 -0.45 5.27 6.66
C VAL A 38 0.33 5.87 7.82
N ASP A 39 0.03 7.12 8.16
CA ASP A 39 0.80 7.88 9.14
C ASP A 39 0.41 7.59 10.60
N LYS A 40 -0.72 6.90 10.83
CA LYS A 40 -1.25 6.62 12.18
C LYS A 40 -1.91 5.26 12.22
N LEU A 41 -1.85 4.63 13.40
CA LEU A 41 -2.57 3.39 13.68
C LEU A 41 -4.08 3.61 13.55
N GLN A 42 -4.73 2.78 12.74
CA GLN A 42 -6.18 2.70 12.63
C GLN A 42 -6.68 1.45 13.35
N ILE A 43 -7.72 1.61 14.17
CA ILE A 43 -8.29 0.50 14.95
C ILE A 43 -9.74 0.29 14.49
N GLY A 44 -10.02 -0.92 14.02
CA GLY A 44 -11.35 -1.36 13.60
C GLY A 44 -11.80 -2.60 14.37
N ILE A 45 -13.08 -2.66 14.74
CA ILE A 45 -13.64 -3.76 15.52
C ILE A 45 -14.51 -4.62 14.62
N LYS A 46 -14.00 -5.81 14.25
CA LYS A 46 -14.69 -6.74 13.34
C LYS A 46 -15.85 -7.48 14.01
N LYS A 47 -15.70 -7.83 15.30
CA LYS A 47 -16.70 -8.55 16.07
C LYS A 47 -16.62 -8.13 17.54
N ARG A 48 -17.78 -7.91 18.16
CA ARG A 48 -17.93 -7.75 19.62
C ARG A 48 -18.73 -8.93 20.15
N VAL A 49 -18.38 -9.38 21.35
CA VAL A 49 -19.24 -10.30 22.11
C VAL A 49 -20.42 -9.47 22.65
N GLU A 50 -21.61 -10.07 22.69
CA GLU A 50 -22.85 -9.37 23.06
C GLU A 50 -22.81 -8.79 24.48
N SER A 51 -22.25 -9.55 25.42
CA SER A 51 -22.12 -9.12 26.82
C SER A 51 -20.72 -9.41 27.34
N CYS A 52 -19.89 -8.36 27.39
CA CYS A 52 -18.58 -8.39 28.05
C CYS A 52 -18.29 -7.01 28.63
N GLU A 53 -18.45 -6.88 29.95
CA GLU A 53 -18.21 -5.63 30.67
C GLU A 53 -16.73 -5.44 31.04
N MET A 54 -15.97 -6.54 31.06
CA MET A 54 -14.56 -6.53 31.36
C MET A 54 -13.76 -6.05 30.14
N LYS A 55 -13.03 -4.94 30.30
CA LYS A 55 -12.08 -4.42 29.31
C LYS A 55 -10.66 -4.66 29.79
N SER A 56 -9.78 -4.98 28.85
CA SER A 56 -8.35 -5.09 29.14
C SER A 56 -7.76 -3.74 29.57
N ARG A 57 -6.76 -3.80 30.44
CA ARG A 57 -6.05 -2.65 31.00
C ARG A 57 -4.55 -2.93 31.09
N LYS A 58 -3.77 -1.87 31.28
CA LYS A 58 -2.32 -1.97 31.46
C LYS A 58 -2.00 -2.95 32.60
N GLY A 59 -1.09 -3.87 32.36
CA GLY A 59 -0.67 -4.91 33.30
C GLY A 59 -1.41 -6.25 33.15
N ASP A 60 -2.52 -6.31 32.42
CA ASP A 60 -3.20 -7.58 32.17
C ASP A 60 -2.34 -8.49 31.28
N VAL A 61 -2.36 -9.79 31.57
CA VAL A 61 -1.81 -10.83 30.68
C VAL A 61 -2.88 -11.23 29.70
N LEU A 62 -2.59 -11.08 28.40
CA LEU A 62 -3.51 -11.41 27.32
C LEU A 62 -2.99 -12.60 26.53
N HIS A 63 -3.91 -13.50 26.19
CA HIS A 63 -3.70 -14.64 25.31
C HIS A 63 -4.51 -14.41 24.04
N MET A 64 -3.87 -14.46 22.87
CA MET A 64 -4.59 -14.23 21.61
C MET A 64 -3.96 -14.90 20.41
N HIS A 65 -4.81 -15.11 19.40
CA HIS A 65 -4.37 -15.35 18.04
C HIS A 65 -4.38 -14.08 17.20
N TYR A 66 -3.25 -13.80 16.55
CA TYR A 66 -3.08 -12.76 15.55
C TYR A 66 -2.69 -13.32 14.18
N THR A 67 -2.89 -12.48 13.16
CA THR A 67 -2.36 -12.63 11.79
C THR A 67 -1.87 -11.25 11.34
N GLY A 68 -0.60 -11.15 10.95
CA GLY A 68 0.04 -9.94 10.48
C GLY A 68 0.25 -9.98 8.97
N THR A 69 -0.15 -8.91 8.27
CA THR A 69 -0.04 -8.79 6.82
C THR A 69 0.62 -7.46 6.43
N LEU A 70 1.31 -7.46 5.29
CA LEU A 70 1.75 -6.24 4.60
C LEU A 70 0.55 -5.53 3.94
N LEU A 71 0.77 -4.32 3.40
CA LEU A 71 -0.29 -3.51 2.78
C LEU A 71 -0.89 -4.13 1.51
N ASP A 72 -0.15 -5.03 0.85
CA ASP A 72 -0.58 -5.80 -0.31
C ASP A 72 -1.37 -7.07 0.09
N GLY A 73 -1.49 -7.36 1.39
CA GLY A 73 -2.16 -8.54 1.93
C GLY A 73 -1.25 -9.74 2.14
N THR A 74 0.03 -9.68 1.78
CA THR A 74 0.99 -10.76 2.01
C THR A 74 1.15 -10.99 3.52
N GLU A 75 0.83 -12.20 4.00
CA GLU A 75 1.04 -12.58 5.40
C GLU A 75 2.54 -12.68 5.70
N PHE A 76 2.98 -12.06 6.80
CA PHE A 76 4.36 -12.20 7.28
C PHE A 76 4.48 -13.10 8.52
N ASP A 77 3.43 -13.20 9.33
CA ASP A 77 3.36 -14.11 10.48
C ASP A 77 1.90 -14.34 10.92
N SER A 78 1.63 -15.50 11.49
CA SER A 78 0.35 -15.87 12.07
C SER A 78 0.55 -16.86 13.21
N SER A 79 0.01 -16.53 14.38
CA SER A 79 -0.04 -17.46 15.52
C SER A 79 -0.86 -18.74 15.22
N ARG A 80 -1.80 -18.65 14.27
CA ARG A 80 -2.70 -19.77 13.92
C ARG A 80 -1.98 -20.85 13.12
N THR A 81 -1.05 -20.48 12.25
CA THR A 81 -0.27 -21.46 11.46
C THR A 81 0.63 -22.31 12.35
N ARG A 82 1.06 -21.75 13.48
CA ARG A 82 1.84 -22.44 14.52
C ARG A 82 1.01 -23.22 15.53
N ASN A 83 -0.33 -23.05 15.52
CA ASN A 83 -1.23 -23.58 16.55
C ASN A 83 -0.78 -23.23 17.99
N GLN A 84 -0.25 -22.02 18.16
CA GLN A 84 0.25 -21.55 19.45
C GLN A 84 -0.21 -20.11 19.68
N GLU A 85 -0.79 -19.85 20.85
CA GLU A 85 -1.21 -18.51 21.23
C GLU A 85 -0.01 -17.58 21.46
N PHE A 86 -0.24 -16.29 21.26
CA PHE A 86 0.67 -15.26 21.70
C PHE A 86 0.24 -14.72 23.04
N THR A 87 1.15 -14.76 24.01
CA THR A 87 0.93 -14.27 25.37
C THR A 87 1.82 -13.07 25.64
N PHE A 88 1.22 -11.97 26.12
CA PHE A 88 1.97 -10.78 26.50
C PHE A 88 1.26 -9.99 27.59
N THR A 89 2.00 -9.08 28.23
CA THR A 89 1.47 -8.15 29.24
C THR A 89 1.17 -6.80 28.59
N LEU A 90 -0.09 -6.37 28.64
CA LEU A 90 -0.54 -5.17 27.96
C LEU A 90 0.11 -3.90 28.56
N GLY A 91 0.65 -3.04 27.69
CA GLY A 91 1.20 -1.73 28.08
C GLY A 91 2.58 -1.77 28.71
N MET A 92 3.36 -2.82 28.45
CA MET A 92 4.73 -3.00 28.98
C MET A 92 5.86 -2.79 27.95
N GLY A 93 5.56 -2.62 26.66
CA GLY A 93 6.57 -2.35 25.63
C GLY A 93 7.52 -3.52 25.37
N GLN A 94 6.95 -4.71 25.16
CA GLN A 94 7.68 -5.93 24.78
C GLN A 94 7.94 -5.99 23.28
#